data_AF-A0A1J5PNW7-F1
#
_entry.id   AF-A0A1J5PNW7-F1
#
_cell.length_a   1.000
_cell.length_b   1.000
_cell.length_c   1.000
_cell.angle_alpha   90.00
_cell.angle_beta   90.00
_cell.angle_gamma   90.00
#
_symmetry.space_group_name_H-M   'P 1'
#
loop_
_entity.id
_entity.type
_entity.pdbx_description
1 polymer ?
#
loop_
_entity_poly.entity_id
_entity_poly.type
_entity_poly.pdbx_seq_one_letter_code
_entity_poly.pdbx_strand_id
1 'polypeptide(L)'
;MTAPYSMDLRQRAMARKARGETNREIATALGIAPSCVSKWTKRKLETGSVAPAQVGGYKPRVLSGDCAAWLRARIASGPFTLRGLARELAERGIKSNARAVWVFVHAEGLSFKKNSAARGADAP
;
A
#
# COMPACT_ATOMS: atom_id res chain seq x y z
N MET A 1 -4.38 -10.50 -9.50
CA MET A 1 -4.69 -9.65 -10.68
C MET A 1 -6.13 -9.17 -10.51
N THR A 2 -6.34 -8.00 -9.92
CA THR A 2 -7.70 -7.51 -9.65
C THR A 2 -7.73 -6.02 -9.92
N ALA A 3 -7.53 -5.65 -11.19
CA ALA A 3 -7.71 -4.28 -11.61
C ALA A 3 -9.22 -3.98 -11.70
N PRO A 4 -9.71 -2.91 -11.06
CA PRO A 4 -11.09 -2.49 -11.24
C PRO A 4 -11.33 -2.03 -12.68
N TYR A 5 -12.56 -2.19 -13.17
CA TYR A 5 -12.98 -1.57 -14.44
C TYR A 5 -12.72 -0.07 -14.47
N SER A 6 -12.53 0.48 -15.67
CA SER A 6 -12.26 1.91 -15.89
C SER A 6 -13.40 2.79 -15.38
N MET A 7 -13.08 4.05 -15.02
CA MET A 7 -14.09 5.01 -14.56
C MET A 7 -15.10 5.35 -15.65
N ASP A 8 -14.66 5.47 -16.90
CA ASP A 8 -15.53 5.73 -18.05
C ASP A 8 -16.59 4.62 -18.19
N LEU A 9 -16.20 3.34 -18.10
CA LEU A 9 -17.15 2.22 -18.20
C LEU A 9 -18.21 2.26 -17.09
N ARG A 10 -17.79 2.58 -15.86
CA ARG A 10 -18.69 2.74 -14.72
C ARG A 10 -19.67 3.90 -14.91
N GLN A 11 -19.16 5.04 -15.37
CA GLN A 11 -19.97 6.24 -15.61
C GLN A 11 -21.00 6.01 -16.72
N ARG A 12 -20.61 5.36 -17.82
CA ARG A 12 -21.53 4.97 -18.91
C ARG A 12 -22.64 4.05 -18.42
N ALA A 13 -22.31 3.05 -17.60
CA ALA A 13 -23.31 2.17 -17.00
C ALA A 13 -24.29 2.93 -16.10
N MET A 14 -23.81 3.87 -15.29
CA MET A 14 -24.68 4.68 -14.43
C MET A 14 -25.52 5.70 -15.22
N ALA A 15 -25.01 6.21 -16.34
CA ALA A 15 -25.78 7.09 -17.22
C ALA A 15 -26.95 6.34 -17.88
N ARG A 16 -26.72 5.12 -18.36
CA ARG A 16 -27.78 4.24 -18.87
C ARG A 16 -28.79 3.86 -17.78
N LYS A 17 -28.30 3.58 -16.57
CA LYS A 17 -29.17 3.30 -15.40
C LYS A 17 -30.07 4.48 -15.07
N ALA A 18 -29.57 5.71 -15.15
CA ALA A 18 -30.36 6.92 -14.93
C ALA A 18 -31.44 7.14 -16.00
N ARG A 19 -31.26 6.59 -17.22
CA ARG A 19 -32.27 6.59 -18.29
C ARG A 19 -33.35 5.54 -18.10
N GLY A 20 -33.27 4.70 -17.06
CA GLY A 20 -34.26 3.66 -16.77
C GLY A 20 -33.93 2.28 -17.32
N GLU A 21 -32.79 2.07 -17.98
CA GLU A 21 -32.39 0.75 -18.49
C GLU A 21 -32.22 -0.27 -17.34
N THR A 22 -32.61 -1.52 -17.61
CA THR A 22 -32.43 -2.63 -16.67
C THR A 22 -30.96 -3.03 -16.57
N ASN A 23 -30.58 -3.68 -15.46
CA ASN A 23 -29.20 -4.11 -15.27
C ASN A 23 -28.74 -5.11 -16.35
N ARG A 24 -29.65 -5.88 -16.94
CA ARG A 24 -29.35 -6.86 -17.98
C ARG A 24 -29.10 -6.17 -19.33
N GLU A 25 -29.93 -5.19 -19.71
CA GLU A 25 -29.72 -4.42 -20.94
C GLU A 25 -28.39 -3.67 -20.94
N ILE A 26 -28.08 -2.99 -19.83
CA ILE A 26 -26.81 -2.27 -19.63
C ILE A 26 -25.62 -3.22 -19.76
N ALA A 27 -25.73 -4.39 -19.13
CA ALA A 27 -24.68 -5.41 -19.15
C ALA A 27 -24.41 -5.93 -20.55
N THR A 28 -25.46 -6.28 -21.30
CA THR A 28 -25.36 -6.69 -22.70
C THR A 28 -24.73 -5.60 -23.56
N ALA A 29 -25.18 -4.35 -23.40
CA ALA A 29 -24.68 -3.23 -24.21
C ALA A 29 -23.22 -2.85 -23.93
N LEU A 30 -22.72 -3.11 -22.72
CA LEU A 30 -21.35 -2.78 -22.29
C LEU A 30 -20.42 -3.99 -22.24
N GLY A 31 -20.90 -5.20 -22.55
CA GLY A 31 -20.11 -6.44 -22.50
C GLY A 31 -19.62 -6.80 -21.09
N ILE A 32 -20.41 -6.50 -20.05
CA ILE A 32 -20.06 -6.76 -18.64
C ILE A 32 -21.08 -7.68 -17.98
N ALA A 33 -20.71 -8.28 -16.85
CA ALA A 33 -21.66 -9.05 -16.05
C ALA A 33 -22.74 -8.13 -15.41
N PRO A 34 -24.04 -8.51 -15.40
CA PRO A 34 -25.13 -7.73 -14.77
C PRO A 34 -24.92 -7.40 -13.30
N SER A 35 -24.18 -8.26 -12.59
CA SER A 35 -23.81 -8.05 -11.19
C SER A 35 -22.91 -6.82 -10.98
N CYS A 36 -22.12 -6.41 -11.99
CA CYS A 36 -21.28 -5.20 -11.90
C CYS A 36 -22.14 -3.94 -11.78
N VAL A 37 -23.19 -3.84 -12.60
CA VAL A 37 -24.12 -2.69 -12.61
C VAL A 37 -24.83 -2.56 -11.25
N SER A 38 -25.30 -3.68 -10.69
CA SER A 38 -25.90 -3.72 -9.35
C SER A 38 -24.92 -3.25 -8.27
N LYS A 39 -23.68 -3.75 -8.29
CA LYS A 39 -22.63 -3.36 -7.33
C LYS A 39 -22.27 -1.88 -7.43
N TRP A 40 -22.19 -1.30 -8.63
CA TRP A 40 -21.90 0.12 -8.81
C TRP A 40 -23.07 1.01 -8.38
N THR A 41 -24.31 0.56 -8.60
CA THR A 41 -25.50 1.27 -8.12
C THR A 41 -25.52 1.33 -6.59
N LYS A 42 -25.33 0.17 -5.93
CA LYS A 42 -25.24 0.09 -4.47
C LYS A 42 -24.14 1.00 -3.92
N ARG A 43 -22.96 0.98 -4.54
CA ARG A 43 -21.85 1.84 -4.14
C ARG A 43 -22.16 3.32 -4.27
N LYS A 44 -22.81 3.74 -5.36
CA LYS A 44 -23.20 5.14 -5.55
C LYS A 44 -24.18 5.60 -4.48
N LEU A 45 -25.09 4.72 -4.04
CA LEU A 45 -26.01 5.01 -2.94
C LEU A 45 -25.28 5.12 -1.59
N GLU A 46 -24.31 4.24 -1.32
CA GLU A 46 -23.58 4.21 -0.04
C GLU A 46 -22.54 5.34 0.09
N THR A 47 -21.87 5.70 -1.00
CA THR A 47 -20.69 6.58 -0.98
C THR A 47 -20.81 7.83 -1.84
N GLY A 48 -21.89 7.98 -2.61
CA GLY A 48 -22.07 9.04 -3.60
C GLY A 48 -21.24 8.86 -4.88
N SER A 49 -20.29 7.92 -4.91
CA SER A 49 -19.34 7.76 -6.01
C SER A 49 -19.35 6.35 -6.60
N VAL A 50 -19.02 6.24 -7.89
CA VAL A 50 -18.81 4.97 -8.58
C VAL A 50 -17.33 4.58 -8.63
N ALA A 51 -16.45 5.41 -8.06
CA ALA A 51 -15.03 5.13 -7.99
C ALA A 51 -14.78 3.79 -7.27
N PRO A 52 -13.82 2.97 -7.74
CA PRO A 52 -13.47 1.75 -7.03
C PRO A 52 -12.93 2.07 -5.65
N ALA A 53 -13.01 1.10 -4.75
CA ALA A 53 -12.35 1.23 -3.47
C ALA A 53 -10.84 1.10 -3.68
N GLN A 54 -10.07 1.57 -2.72
CA GLN A 54 -8.64 1.32 -2.69
C GLN A 54 -8.40 -0.19 -2.80
N VAL A 55 -7.57 -0.60 -3.76
CA VAL A 55 -7.20 -2.01 -3.91
C VAL A 55 -5.92 -2.25 -3.13
N GLY A 56 -6.02 -3.00 -2.04
CA GLY A 56 -4.92 -3.21 -1.11
C GLY A 56 -4.62 -1.98 -0.24
N GLY A 57 -3.66 -2.10 0.68
CA GLY A 57 -3.20 -0.97 1.51
C GLY A 57 -4.13 -0.52 2.63
N TYR A 58 -5.23 -1.23 2.91
CA TYR A 58 -6.10 -0.93 4.05
C TYR A 58 -5.43 -1.13 5.40
N LYS A 59 -4.53 -2.13 5.50
CA LYS A 59 -3.81 -2.40 6.74
C LYS A 59 -2.53 -1.55 6.76
N PRO A 60 -2.36 -0.64 7.73
CA PRO A 60 -1.11 0.09 7.87
C PRO A 60 0.04 -0.89 8.15
N ARG A 61 1.25 -0.53 7.72
CA ARG A 61 2.44 -1.34 7.97
C ARG A 61 2.68 -1.42 9.48
N VAL A 62 3.14 -2.57 9.96
CA VAL A 62 3.47 -2.80 11.38
C VAL A 62 4.48 -1.77 11.90
N LEU A 63 5.41 -1.34 11.05
CA LEU A 63 6.38 -0.28 11.33
C LEU A 63 5.85 1.07 10.83
N SER A 64 4.81 1.59 11.49
CA SER A 64 4.24 2.92 11.22
C SER A 64 4.02 3.68 12.53
N GLY A 65 3.73 4.99 12.44
CA GLY A 65 3.50 5.85 13.61
C GLY A 65 4.73 5.95 14.53
N ASP A 66 4.51 5.83 15.82
CA ASP A 66 5.56 5.97 16.85
C ASP A 66 6.70 4.95 16.70
N CYS A 67 6.39 3.75 16.21
CA CYS A 67 7.41 2.74 15.91
C CYS A 67 8.37 3.21 14.82
N ALA A 68 7.85 3.88 13.80
CA ALA A 68 8.67 4.44 12.72
C ALA A 68 9.53 5.61 13.23
N ALA A 69 8.95 6.49 14.05
CA ALA A 69 9.69 7.61 14.65
C ALA A 69 10.88 7.11 15.50
N TRP A 70 10.65 6.08 16.32
CA TRP A 70 11.73 5.48 17.08
C TRP A 70 12.78 4.80 16.21
N LEU A 71 12.37 4.03 15.20
CA LEU A 71 13.30 3.39 14.26
C LEU A 71 14.23 4.43 13.60
N ARG A 72 13.70 5.58 13.18
CA ARG A 72 14.50 6.68 12.64
C ARG A 72 15.51 7.21 13.64
N ALA A 73 15.07 7.49 14.87
CA ALA A 73 15.96 7.95 15.93
C ALA A 73 17.06 6.92 16.25
N ARG A 74 16.70 5.63 16.26
CA ARG A 74 17.62 4.53 16.55
C ARG A 74 18.65 4.31 15.44
N ILE A 75 18.25 4.49 14.19
CA ILE A 75 19.13 4.43 13.02
C ILE A 75 20.09 5.63 13.02
N ALA A 76 19.62 6.81 13.41
CA ALA A 76 20.45 8.01 13.51
C ALA A 76 21.48 7.95 14.65
N SER A 77 21.21 7.19 15.72
CA SER A 77 22.08 7.15 16.89
C SER A 77 23.37 6.32 16.72
N GLY A 78 23.51 5.54 15.65
CA GLY A 78 24.75 4.80 15.41
C GLY A 78 24.61 3.60 14.46
N PRO A 79 25.68 2.80 14.31
CA PRO A 79 25.67 1.63 13.45
C PRO A 79 24.63 0.61 13.95
N PHE A 80 23.89 0.02 13.02
CA PHE A 80 22.83 -0.95 13.31
C PHE A 80 22.94 -2.17 12.39
N THR A 81 22.34 -3.27 12.83
CA THR A 81 22.09 -4.43 11.98
C THR A 81 20.59 -4.68 11.89
N LEU A 82 20.10 -5.16 10.74
CA LEU A 82 18.67 -5.43 10.53
C LEU A 82 18.11 -6.46 11.51
N ARG A 83 18.93 -7.47 11.87
CA ARG A 83 18.57 -8.47 12.90
C ARG A 83 18.57 -7.86 14.30
N GLY A 84 19.52 -6.97 14.60
CA GLY A 84 19.56 -6.22 15.86
C GLY A 84 18.32 -5.37 16.06
N LEU A 85 17.93 -4.59 15.03
CA LEU A 85 16.70 -3.79 15.05
C LEU A 85 15.46 -4.65 15.23
N ALA A 86 15.36 -5.81 14.58
CA ALA A 86 14.24 -6.73 14.77
C ALA A 86 14.16 -7.27 16.20
N ARG A 87 15.31 -7.51 16.86
CA ARG A 87 15.37 -7.93 18.27
C ARG A 87 14.94 -6.80 19.21
N GLU A 88 15.49 -5.59 19.03
CA GLU A 88 15.10 -4.41 19.83
C GLU A 88 13.60 -4.09 19.68
N LEU A 89 13.02 -4.31 18.50
CA LEU A 89 11.57 -4.19 18.28
C LEU A 89 10.78 -5.29 19.00
N ALA A 90 11.29 -6.53 19.04
CA ALA A 90 10.65 -7.63 19.75
C ALA A 90 10.65 -7.42 21.27
N GLU A 91 11.72 -6.86 21.83
CA GLU A 91 11.82 -6.45 23.25
C GLU A 91 10.74 -5.41 23.61
N ARG A 92 10.33 -4.60 22.64
CA ARG A 92 9.28 -3.58 22.78
C ARG A 92 7.88 -4.12 22.47
N GLY A 93 7.74 -5.43 22.32
CA GLY A 93 6.46 -6.11 22.05
C GLY A 93 6.01 -6.05 20.59
N ILE A 94 6.82 -5.51 19.68
CA ILE A 94 6.46 -5.36 18.26
C ILE A 94 6.97 -6.59 17.51
N LYS A 95 6.05 -7.50 17.17
CA LYS A 95 6.34 -8.68 16.34
C LYS A 95 6.76 -8.24 14.93
N SER A 96 8.06 -8.19 14.70
CA SER A 96 8.67 -7.78 13.43
C SER A 96 9.76 -8.77 13.02
N ASN A 97 10.08 -8.81 11.74
CA ASN A 97 11.17 -9.63 11.20
C ASN A 97 12.16 -8.75 10.44
N ALA A 98 13.37 -9.26 10.21
CA ALA A 98 14.42 -8.51 9.52
C ALA A 98 13.98 -8.01 8.12
N ARG A 99 13.07 -8.74 7.44
CA ARG A 99 12.52 -8.31 6.14
C ARG A 99 11.61 -7.10 6.27
N ALA A 100 10.75 -7.03 7.28
CA ALA A 100 9.90 -5.88 7.54
C ALA A 100 10.73 -4.63 7.86
N VAL A 101 11.78 -4.79 8.68
CA VAL A 101 12.75 -3.72 8.97
C VAL A 101 13.48 -3.28 7.70
N TRP A 102 13.94 -4.22 6.86
CA TRP A 102 14.59 -3.89 5.59
C TRP A 102 13.67 -3.09 4.65
N VAL A 103 12.41 -3.52 4.51
CA VAL A 103 11.43 -2.81 3.67
C VAL A 103 11.19 -1.39 4.18
N PHE A 104 11.15 -1.20 5.50
CA PHE A 104 11.03 0.11 6.13
C PHE A 104 12.25 0.98 5.84
N VAL A 105 13.46 0.50 6.15
CA VAL A 105 14.72 1.23 5.92
C VAL A 105 14.90 1.62 4.46
N HIS A 106 14.58 0.72 3.52
CA HIS A 106 14.66 1.02 2.09
C HIS A 106 13.60 2.01 1.62
N ALA A 107 12.36 1.92 2.13
CA ALA A 107 11.31 2.87 1.79
C ALA A 107 11.64 4.29 2.27
N GLU A 108 12.37 4.42 3.38
CA GLU A 108 12.80 5.72 3.92
C GLU A 108 14.15 6.20 3.40
N GLY A 109 14.81 5.44 2.51
CA GLY A 109 16.12 5.81 1.97
C GLY A 109 17.26 5.79 3.01
N LEU A 110 17.03 5.22 4.19
CA LEU A 110 17.97 5.19 5.32
C LEU A 110 19.02 4.08 5.19
N SER A 111 19.33 3.66 3.95
CA SER A 111 20.33 2.62 3.73
C SER A 111 21.70 3.15 4.15
N PHE A 112 22.39 2.38 5.01
CA PHE A 112 23.77 2.67 5.34
C PHE A 112 24.63 2.47 4.08
N LYS A 113 25.03 3.58 3.45
CA LYS A 113 25.98 3.54 2.35
C LYS A 113 27.35 3.18 2.93
N LYS A 114 27.92 2.06 2.51
CA LYS A 114 29.30 1.70 2.81
C LYS A 114 30.24 2.64 2.05
N ASN A 115 30.48 3.84 2.56
CA ASN A 115 31.64 4.62 2.14
C ASN A 115 32.84 4.05 2.89
N SER A 116 33.58 3.15 2.23
CA SER A 116 34.94 2.84 2.66
C SER A 116 35.77 4.10 2.46
N ALA A 117 35.87 4.93 3.49
CA ALA A 117 37.06 5.77 3.62
C ALA A 117 38.22 4.77 3.63
N ALA A 118 38.94 4.71 2.51
CA ALA A 118 40.12 3.89 2.39
C ALA A 118 41.05 4.31 3.54
N ARG A 119 41.22 3.42 4.52
CA ARG A 119 42.43 3.44 5.35
C ARG A 119 43.56 3.27 4.36
N GLY A 120 44.23 4.38 4.03
CA GLY A 120 45.52 4.34 3.39
C GLY A 120 46.37 3.34 4.17
N ALA A 121 46.96 2.40 3.44
CA ALA A 121 47.97 1.54 4.00
C ALA A 121 49.16 2.43 4.36
N ASP A 122 49.21 2.89 5.61
CA ASP A 122 50.48 3.20 6.24
C ASP A 122 51.22 1.87 6.40
N ALA A 123 52.14 1.61 5.48
CA ALA A 123 53.17 0.61 5.64
C ALA A 123 54.52 1.36 5.75
N PRO A 124 55.38 1.02 6.73
CA PRO A 124 56.68 1.66 6.93
C PRO A 124 57.67 1.39 5.80
#